data_AF-X7XRI2-F1
#
_entry.id   AF-X7XRI2-F1
#
_cell.length_a   1.000
_cell.length_b   1.000
_cell.length_c   1.000
_cell.angle_alpha   90.00
_cell.angle_beta   90.00
_cell.angle_gamma   90.00
#
_symmetry.space_group_name_H-M   'P 1'
#
loop_
_entity.id
_entity.type
_entity.pdbx_description
1 polymer ?
#
loop_
_entity_poly.entity_id
_entity_poly.type
_entity_poly.pdbx_seq_one_letter_code
_entity_poly.pdbx_strand_id
1 'polypeptide(L)'
;MRIGVVKQLRGEGYQPGVLASFQAAVEQLTALGAEVSEVDCPHFDHALAAYYLILPSEVSSNLARFDAMRYGLRVGRRRQPQRRRGDGHDPRGRFGPEVKRRIMIGTYALSAGYYDAYYKPGPEGCAR
;
A
#
# COMPACT_ATOMS: atom_id res chain seq x y z
N MET A 1 16.68 -28.42 3.93
CA MET A 1 15.95 -27.16 3.63
C MET A 1 16.01 -26.29 4.87
N ARG A 2 16.20 -24.97 4.74
CA ARG A 2 16.28 -24.05 5.87
C ARG A 2 15.07 -23.12 5.89
N ILE A 3 14.48 -22.93 7.06
CA ILE A 3 13.29 -22.12 7.26
C ILE A 3 13.59 -21.07 8.32
N GLY A 4 13.38 -19.81 7.96
CA GLY A 4 13.47 -18.67 8.88
C GLY A 4 12.11 -18.32 9.45
N VAL A 5 11.96 -18.33 10.78
CA VAL A 5 10.77 -17.77 11.44
C VAL A 5 11.10 -16.37 11.93
N VAL A 6 10.40 -15.36 11.40
CA VAL A 6 10.64 -13.95 11.73
C VAL A 6 10.13 -13.64 13.14
N LYS A 7 11.01 -13.12 13.99
CA LYS A 7 10.69 -12.80 15.39
C LYS A 7 9.60 -11.74 15.53
N GLN A 8 9.68 -10.68 14.73
CA GLN A 8 8.76 -9.53 14.72
C GLN A 8 7.33 -9.90 14.32
N LEU A 9 7.14 -11.03 13.62
CA LEU A 9 5.80 -11.49 13.23
C LEU A 9 5.09 -12.27 14.35
N ARG A 10 5.74 -12.48 15.49
CA ARG A 10 5.12 -13.02 16.70
C ARG A 10 4.74 -11.85 17.61
N GLY A 11 3.51 -11.81 18.10
CA GLY A 11 3.03 -10.69 18.88
C GLY A 11 1.60 -10.85 19.37
N GLU A 12 1.07 -9.77 19.93
CA GLU A 12 -0.30 -9.70 20.40
C GLU A 12 -1.29 -9.49 19.24
N GLY A 13 -2.53 -9.95 19.40
CA GLY A 13 -3.60 -9.74 18.41
C GLY A 13 -3.86 -10.92 17.47
N TYR A 14 -3.08 -12.00 17.54
CA TYR A 14 -3.41 -13.24 16.84
C TYR A 14 -4.46 -14.05 17.59
N GLN A 15 -5.40 -14.64 16.84
CA GLN A 15 -6.35 -15.58 17.42
C GLN A 15 -5.60 -16.86 17.88
N PRO A 16 -5.89 -17.42 19.07
CA PRO A 16 -5.16 -18.58 19.61
C PRO A 16 -5.10 -19.78 18.66
N GLY A 17 -6.18 -20.06 17.92
CA GLY A 17 -6.22 -21.16 16.95
C GLY A 17 -5.27 -20.98 15.76
N VAL A 18 -5.02 -19.73 15.35
CA VAL A 18 -4.07 -19.41 14.27
C VAL A 18 -2.64 -19.68 14.74
N LEU A 19 -2.29 -19.26 15.96
CA LEU A 19 -0.98 -19.53 16.54
C LEU A 19 -0.72 -21.03 16.71
N ALA A 20 -1.72 -21.77 17.20
CA ALA A 20 -1.62 -23.23 17.34
C ALA A 20 -1.42 -23.91 15.98
N SER A 21 -2.19 -23.51 14.96
CA SER A 21 -2.04 -24.04 13.60
C SER A 21 -0.68 -23.71 12.98
N PHE A 22 -0.16 -22.50 13.21
CA PHE A 22 1.15 -22.09 12.73
C PHE A 22 2.25 -22.93 13.37
N GLN A 23 2.20 -23.10 14.69
CA GLN A 23 3.19 -23.89 15.43
C GLN A 23 3.19 -25.36 15.00
N ALA A 24 2.00 -25.96 14.82
CA ALA A 24 1.87 -27.31 14.31
C ALA A 24 2.48 -27.48 12.90
N ALA A 25 2.32 -26.48 12.02
CA ALA A 25 2.96 -26.49 10.70
C ALA A 25 4.50 -26.42 10.79
N VAL A 26 5.04 -25.59 11.69
CA VAL A 26 6.50 -25.50 11.92
C VAL A 26 7.06 -26.84 12.44
N GLU A 27 6.35 -27.49 13.36
CA GLU A 27 6.73 -28.80 13.91
C GLU A 27 6.71 -29.89 12.84
N GLN A 28 5.68 -29.92 11.99
CA GLN A 28 5.62 -30.84 10.86
C GLN A 28 6.80 -30.66 9.91
N LEU A 29 7.16 -29.42 9.58
CA LEU A 29 8.31 -29.14 8.71
C LEU A 29 9.63 -29.58 9.36
N THR A 30 9.76 -29.38 10.68
CA THR A 30 10.92 -29.86 11.44
C THR A 30 11.01 -31.39 11.42
N ALA A 31 9.88 -32.08 11.62
CA ALA A 31 9.80 -33.54 11.59
C ALA A 31 10.15 -34.12 10.20
N LEU A 32 9.87 -33.38 9.13
CA LEU A 32 10.28 -33.73 7.75
C LEU A 32 11.75 -33.41 7.46
N GLY A 33 12.53 -32.95 8.44
CA GLY A 33 13.97 -32.69 8.31
C GLY A 33 14.33 -31.25 7.88
N ALA A 34 13.42 -30.29 8.05
CA ALA A 34 13.76 -28.87 7.86
C ALA A 34 14.54 -28.32 9.06
N GLU A 35 15.60 -27.55 8.78
CA GLU A 35 16.30 -26.77 9.79
C GLU A 35 15.53 -25.46 10.01
N VAL A 36 14.82 -25.33 11.14
CA VAL A 36 14.08 -24.12 11.50
C VAL A 36 14.95 -23.25 12.40
N SER A 37 15.18 -22.00 12.00
CA SER A 37 15.91 -21.00 12.77
C SER A 37 15.09 -19.72 12.92
N GLU A 38 15.22 -19.03 14.04
CA GLU A 38 14.62 -17.70 14.18
C GLU A 38 15.47 -16.63 13.49
N VAL A 39 14.82 -15.74 12.75
CA VAL A 39 15.46 -14.64 12.02
C VAL A 39 14.98 -13.32 12.59
N ASP A 40 15.94 -12.43 12.83
CA ASP A 40 15.67 -11.08 13.30
C ASP A 40 15.54 -10.12 12.12
N CYS A 41 14.42 -9.38 12.06
CA CYS A 41 14.13 -8.42 11.00
C CYS A 41 13.61 -7.11 11.61
N PRO A 42 14.49 -6.24 12.14
CA PRO A 42 14.11 -5.10 12.98
C PRO A 42 13.24 -4.05 12.28
N HIS A 43 13.28 -3.98 10.95
CA HIS A 43 12.49 -3.00 10.19
C HIS A 43 11.06 -3.46 9.85
N PHE A 44 10.66 -4.68 10.23
CA PHE A 44 9.30 -5.18 9.94
C PHE A 44 8.21 -4.36 10.63
N ASP A 45 8.51 -3.75 11.77
CA ASP A 45 7.57 -2.88 12.49
C ASP A 45 7.19 -1.63 11.66
N HIS A 46 8.06 -1.22 10.75
CA HIS A 46 7.82 -0.10 9.83
C HIS A 46 7.11 -0.52 8.54
N ALA A 47 6.90 -1.82 8.29
CA ALA A 47 6.38 -2.33 7.02
C ALA A 47 4.97 -1.77 6.71
N LEU A 48 4.11 -1.68 7.73
CA LEU A 48 2.75 -1.15 7.55
C LEU A 48 2.76 0.35 7.24
N ALA A 49 3.60 1.11 7.93
CA ALA A 49 3.76 2.55 7.68
C ALA A 49 4.30 2.80 6.26
N ALA A 50 5.34 2.07 5.85
CA ALA A 50 5.88 2.14 4.50
C ALA A 50 4.83 1.76 3.44
N TYR A 51 4.04 0.71 3.70
CA TYR A 51 2.96 0.28 2.80
C TYR A 51 1.91 1.36 2.58
N TYR A 52 1.41 1.98 3.65
CA TYR A 52 0.40 3.05 3.55
C TYR A 52 0.93 4.37 3.01
N LEU A 53 2.23 4.46 2.78
CA LEU A 53 2.85 5.61 2.16
C LEU A 53 3.10 5.39 0.67
N ILE A 54 3.76 4.27 0.33
CA ILE A 54 4.11 3.92 -1.05
C ILE A 54 2.84 3.60 -1.85
N LEU A 55 1.99 2.71 -1.32
CA LEU A 55 0.83 2.21 -2.06
C LEU A 55 -0.15 3.34 -2.45
N PRO A 56 -0.60 4.24 -1.55
CA PRO A 56 -1.50 5.32 -1.94
C PRO A 56 -0.87 6.30 -2.93
N SER A 57 0.44 6.56 -2.80
CA SER A 57 1.20 7.39 -3.73
C SER A 57 1.16 6.81 -5.15
N GLU A 58 1.48 5.52 -5.30
CA GLU A 58 1.42 4.84 -6.60
C GLU A 58 -0.01 4.75 -7.15
N VAL A 59 -0.98 4.44 -6.28
CA VAL A 59 -2.42 4.39 -6.64
C VAL A 59 -2.86 5.74 -7.21
N SER A 60 -2.48 6.85 -6.58
CA SER A 60 -2.84 8.20 -7.03
C SER A 60 -2.26 8.52 -8.42
N SER A 61 -0.99 8.20 -8.65
CA SER A 61 -0.31 8.39 -9.94
C SER A 61 -0.92 7.50 -11.03
N ASN A 62 -1.15 6.22 -10.73
CA ASN A 62 -1.70 5.24 -11.65
C ASN A 62 -3.16 5.52 -12.05
N LEU A 63 -3.95 6.12 -11.16
CA LEU A 63 -5.35 6.47 -11.43
C LEU A 63 -5.50 7.83 -12.12
N ALA A 64 -4.46 8.66 -12.16
CA ALA A 64 -4.49 9.97 -12.82
C ALA A 64 -4.81 9.88 -14.33
N ARG A 65 -4.56 8.72 -14.96
CA ARG A 65 -4.90 8.45 -16.38
C ARG A 65 -6.39 8.34 -16.67
N PHE A 66 -7.25 8.18 -15.66
CA PHE A 66 -8.70 8.06 -15.83
C PHE A 66 -9.36 9.44 -15.82
N ASP A 67 -9.07 10.21 -16.86
CA ASP A 67 -9.57 11.57 -17.08
C ASP A 67 -10.73 11.65 -18.09
N ALA A 68 -11.22 10.49 -18.56
CA ALA A 68 -12.23 10.33 -19.61
C ALA A 68 -11.85 10.94 -20.98
N MET A 69 -10.60 11.39 -21.17
CA MET A 69 -10.13 11.96 -22.45
C MET A 69 -9.80 10.88 -23.47
N ARG A 70 -9.12 9.81 -23.05
CA ARG A 70 -8.74 8.70 -23.93
C ARG A 70 -9.69 7.52 -23.82
N TYR A 71 -10.03 7.10 -22.60
CA TYR A 71 -10.92 5.97 -22.32
C TYR A 71 -11.69 6.20 -21.01
N GLY A 72 -12.76 5.44 -20.79
CA GLY A 72 -13.56 5.50 -19.56
C GLY A 72 -14.95 6.11 -19.76
N LEU A 73 -15.72 6.11 -18.68
CA LEU A 73 -17.13 6.50 -18.70
C LEU A 73 -17.26 8.03 -18.84
N ARG A 74 -17.82 8.48 -19.97
CA ARG A 74 -18.28 9.86 -20.14
C ARG A 74 -19.77 9.93 -19.83
N VAL A 75 -20.15 10.71 -18.82
CA VAL A 75 -21.56 10.93 -18.50
C VAL A 75 -21.87 12.39 -18.75
N GLY A 76 -22.55 12.69 -19.85
CA GLY A 76 -22.89 14.03 -20.31
C GLY A 76 -23.47 13.97 -21.74
N ARG A 77 -24.53 14.76 -22.01
CA ARG A 77 -25.39 14.65 -23.20
C ARG A 77 -24.63 14.75 -24.53
N ARG A 78 -25.13 13.99 -25.51
CA ARG A 78 -24.82 13.96 -26.95
C ARG A 78 -24.19 15.25 -27.52
N ARG A 79 -23.15 15.03 -28.35
CA ARG A 79 -22.74 15.84 -29.51
C ARG A 79 -22.41 17.32 -29.26
N GLN A 80 -21.28 17.63 -28.61
CA GLN A 80 -20.48 18.82 -28.96
C GLN A 80 -18.98 18.54 -28.82
N PRO A 81 -18.13 19.02 -29.74
CA PRO A 81 -16.69 18.86 -29.67
C PRO A 81 -16.10 19.94 -28.76
N GLN A 82 -16.41 19.92 -27.47
CA GLN A 82 -15.81 20.86 -26.53
C GLN A 82 -14.61 20.22 -25.83
N ARG A 83 -13.44 20.53 -26.39
CA ARG A 83 -12.13 20.42 -25.75
C ARG A 83 -11.99 21.45 -24.63
N ARG A 84 -12.83 21.40 -23.59
CA ARG A 84 -12.68 22.27 -22.42
C ARG A 84 -12.35 21.41 -21.21
N ARG A 85 -11.10 21.55 -20.72
CA ARG A 85 -10.76 21.25 -19.32
C ARG A 85 -11.69 22.12 -18.47
N GLY A 86 -12.78 21.56 -17.95
CA GLY A 86 -13.71 22.31 -17.11
C GLY A 86 -15.21 22.00 -17.25
N ASP A 87 -15.65 21.15 -18.19
CA ASP A 87 -17.03 20.65 -18.12
C ASP A 87 -17.16 19.76 -16.88
N GLY A 88 -17.97 20.21 -15.91
CA GLY A 88 -18.05 19.75 -14.51
C GLY A 88 -18.50 18.30 -14.25
N HIS A 89 -18.23 17.37 -15.16
CA HIS A 89 -18.35 15.95 -14.91
C HIS A 89 -17.00 15.38 -14.50
N ASP A 90 -16.61 15.57 -13.24
CA ASP A 90 -15.41 14.95 -12.67
C ASP A 90 -15.60 13.41 -12.66
N PRO A 91 -14.91 12.66 -13.55
CA PRO A 91 -15.04 11.20 -13.59
C PRO A 91 -14.51 10.58 -12.29
N ARG A 92 -13.59 11.29 -11.60
CA ARG A 92 -12.99 10.88 -10.32
C ARG A 92 -13.98 10.98 -9.17
N GLY A 93 -15.04 11.79 -9.31
CA GLY A 93 -16.18 11.85 -8.39
C GLY A 93 -16.95 10.53 -8.28
N ARG A 94 -16.75 9.57 -9.20
CA ARG A 94 -17.41 8.26 -9.20
C ARG A 94 -16.56 7.14 -8.59
N PHE A 95 -15.32 7.41 -8.21
CA PHE A 95 -14.52 6.43 -7.46
C PHE A 95 -15.21 6.06 -6.15
N GLY A 96 -15.09 4.78 -5.78
CA GLY A 96 -15.55 4.29 -4.48
C GLY A 96 -14.84 5.02 -3.33
N PRO A 97 -15.43 5.03 -2.12
CA PRO A 97 -14.92 5.78 -0.99
C PRO A 97 -13.45 5.42 -0.64
N GLU A 98 -13.07 4.16 -0.73
CA GLU A 98 -11.70 3.71 -0.44
C GLU A 98 -10.67 4.21 -1.46
N VAL A 99 -11.04 4.21 -2.74
CA VAL A 99 -10.17 4.71 -3.81
C VAL A 99 -9.95 6.21 -3.65
N LYS A 100 -11.00 6.97 -3.33
CA LYS A 100 -10.88 8.40 -3.05
C LYS A 100 -9.96 8.67 -1.85
N ARG A 101 -10.09 7.91 -0.75
CA ARG A 101 -9.21 8.04 0.42
C ARG A 101 -7.74 7.87 0.04
N ARG A 102 -7.41 6.83 -0.75
CA ARG A 102 -6.02 6.57 -1.18
C ARG A 102 -5.49 7.62 -2.15
N ILE A 103 -6.32 8.12 -3.06
CA ILE A 103 -5.92 9.22 -3.94
C ILE A 103 -5.56 10.46 -3.11
N MET A 104 -6.41 10.84 -2.14
CA MET A 104 -6.16 12.01 -1.30
C MET A 104 -4.86 11.88 -0.50
N ILE A 105 -4.67 10.76 0.20
CA ILE A 105 -3.47 10.48 1.00
C ILE A 105 -2.22 10.45 0.11
N GLY A 106 -2.29 9.77 -1.05
CA GLY A 106 -1.17 9.68 -1.99
C GLY A 106 -0.78 11.03 -2.60
N THR A 107 -1.75 11.86 -2.98
CA THR A 107 -1.47 13.21 -3.49
C THR A 107 -0.84 14.12 -2.43
N TYR A 108 -1.20 13.94 -1.16
CA TYR A 108 -0.58 14.67 -0.05
C TYR A 108 0.88 14.21 0.16
N ALA A 109 1.12 12.90 0.20
CA ALA A 109 2.45 12.32 0.34
C ALA A 109 3.42 12.74 -0.78
N LEU A 110 2.91 12.94 -2.01
CA LEU A 110 3.70 13.36 -3.17
C LEU A 110 3.81 14.90 -3.33
N SER A 111 3.13 15.69 -2.49
CA SER A 111 3.18 17.15 -2.59
C SER A 111 4.57 17.69 -2.21
N ALA A 112 4.99 18.80 -2.83
CA ALA A 112 6.38 19.27 -2.85
C ALA A 112 7.03 19.57 -1.48
N GLY A 113 6.26 19.64 -0.39
CA GLY A 113 6.79 19.77 0.98
C GLY A 113 6.95 18.44 1.74
N TYR A 114 6.35 17.36 1.23
CA TYR A 114 6.27 16.06 1.92
C TYR A 114 6.94 14.92 1.14
N TYR A 115 7.26 15.14 -0.13
CA TYR A 115 7.98 14.16 -0.96
C TYR A 115 9.35 13.76 -0.36
N ASP A 116 10.14 14.72 0.14
CA ASP A 116 11.44 14.42 0.75
C ASP A 116 11.31 13.88 2.19
N ALA A 117 10.26 14.27 2.92
CA ALA A 117 10.01 13.77 4.27
C ALA A 117 9.47 12.33 4.30
N TYR A 118 8.82 11.89 3.21
CA TYR A 118 8.06 10.64 3.19
C TYR A 118 8.45 9.69 2.04
N TYR A 119 8.76 10.18 0.84
CA TYR A 119 9.03 9.34 -0.34
C TYR A 119 10.53 9.13 -0.61
N LYS A 120 11.37 10.11 -0.27
CA LYS A 120 12.83 9.99 -0.27
C LYS A 120 13.42 10.50 1.05
N PRO A 121 13.33 9.72 2.14
CA PRO A 121 14.14 10.03 3.31
C PRO A 121 15.61 9.86 2.91
N GLY A 122 16.29 10.97 2.65
CA GLY A 122 17.74 11.02 2.59
C GLY A 122 18.34 10.61 3.94
N PRO A 123 19.64 10.28 4.00
CA PRO A 123 20.29 9.77 5.21
C PRO A 123 20.27 10.72 6.42
N GLU A 124 19.75 11.95 6.28
CA GLU A 124 19.81 13.00 7.30
C GLU A 124 18.58 13.05 8.24
N GLY A 125 17.60 12.15 8.07
CA GLY A 125 16.40 12.10 8.92
C GLY A 125 16.50 11.22 10.17
N CYS A 126 17.60 10.48 10.35
CA CYS A 126 17.76 9.51 11.45
C CYS A 126 18.64 10.05 12.58
N ALA A 127 18.26 11.19 13.17
CA ALA A 127 18.79 11.60 14.47
C ALA A 127 17.86 12.64 15.13
N ARG A 128 16.88 12.15 15.88
CA ARG A 128 16.49 12.65 17.22
C ARG A 128 15.43 11.75 17.83
#